data_AF-A0A819I8C5-F1
#
_entry.id   AF-A0A819I8C5-F1
#
_cell.length_a   1.000
_cell.length_b   1.000
_cell.length_c   1.000
_cell.angle_alpha   90.00
_cell.angle_beta   90.00
_cell.angle_gamma   90.00
#
_symmetry.space_group_name_H-M   'P 1'
#
loop_
_entity.id
_entity.type
_entity.pdbx_description
1 polymer ?
#
loop_
_entity_poly.entity_id
_entity_poly.type
_entity_poly.pdbx_seq_one_letter_code
_entity_poly.pdbx_strand_id
1 'polypeptide(L)'
;PNQPKNSSTNYSIHIDIFDKISLKYLASWYLPIPFQFLPVNRIATQIFIQDKTMSSKLCPLYCGKHGHCVEYINRKFLYFCQCDEGYSGSQCNIKHNCSCSSDSYCLTSSICVCPMNKFGSKCYLKSSVCQTSNNPCQNNGICIPVDDRMSLNKSTCLCTENFYGTRCENMKNRIDIEFDDDKISMMTFVFIHFITAIENDNHQHKTILKKITFDQNIITIFITHSFHILFIELTNRTYYLGVLREKFIESEHIQTRILPNYQCLSINELMNNTFLNYSFVHRAKYYPYLCQQQKQLKCFYDNRYMCICDVNRFSNCFTFNHTLSYDCQGENICENGGLCFQDNIKCPILSICVCLECYYGTKCQFSTRGFVLSLDYILGYHIKPNILFHRQPFVIKISLIIIVFMFILGMINGVLSIAIFCKENVRQTGCSLYLLASSCNSLLLIIVLVIKFSQLILSQTAVLTNRTFLTLNCILLDMILKVLVASNDWFYRCVALERVFTVINGIKFNQVKSKQIAKWIILCVFLLTIITHIHDPIHRQLINDSDGDEQRL
;
A
#
# COMPACT_ATOMS: atom_id res chain seq x y z
N PRO A 1 33.21 2.55 -39.28
CA PRO A 1 31.80 2.16 -39.09
C PRO A 1 31.13 1.50 -40.33
N ASN A 2 31.89 0.86 -41.23
CA ASN A 2 31.36 0.36 -42.52
C ASN A 2 31.44 -1.18 -42.67
N GLN A 3 31.83 -1.91 -41.62
CA GLN A 3 31.90 -3.38 -41.67
C GLN A 3 30.64 -3.99 -41.02
N PRO A 4 30.01 -4.98 -41.68
CA PRO A 4 28.92 -5.74 -41.08
C PRO A 4 29.43 -6.50 -39.86
N LYS A 5 28.53 -6.77 -38.91
CA LYS A 5 28.89 -7.50 -37.70
C LYS A 5 29.18 -8.97 -38.03
N ASN A 6 30.04 -9.62 -37.24
CA ASN A 6 30.41 -11.02 -37.49
C ASN A 6 29.19 -11.93 -37.27
N SER A 7 28.74 -12.61 -38.32
CA SER A 7 27.56 -13.50 -38.29
C SER A 7 27.73 -14.71 -37.35
N SER A 8 28.96 -15.05 -36.96
CA SER A 8 29.21 -16.13 -36.00
C SER A 8 28.99 -15.71 -34.54
N THR A 9 28.74 -14.42 -34.27
CA THR A 9 28.59 -13.88 -32.92
C THR A 9 27.22 -13.24 -32.74
N ASN A 10 26.54 -13.60 -31.65
CA ASN A 10 25.27 -12.98 -31.30
C ASN A 10 25.52 -11.66 -30.57
N TYR A 11 25.07 -10.57 -31.19
CA TYR A 11 25.13 -9.24 -30.58
C TYR A 11 23.81 -8.90 -29.91
N SER A 12 23.92 -8.35 -28.72
CA SER A 12 22.80 -7.81 -27.94
C SER A 12 23.20 -6.48 -27.32
N ILE A 13 22.20 -5.74 -26.87
CA ILE A 13 22.37 -4.56 -26.05
C ILE A 13 21.97 -4.95 -24.63
N HIS A 14 22.91 -4.79 -23.72
CA HIS A 14 22.73 -4.92 -22.28
C HIS A 14 22.57 -3.53 -21.69
N ILE A 15 21.48 -3.28 -20.97
CA ILE A 15 21.20 -1.98 -20.35
C ILE A 15 21.09 -2.20 -18.84
N ASP A 16 21.95 -1.55 -18.08
CA ASP A 16 21.88 -1.51 -16.61
C ASP A 16 21.27 -0.20 -16.13
N ILE A 17 20.41 -0.30 -15.11
CA ILE A 17 19.83 0.86 -14.42
C ILE A 17 20.33 0.89 -12.99
N PHE A 18 20.81 2.07 -12.58
CA PHE A 18 21.30 2.35 -11.24
C PHE A 18 20.51 3.52 -10.65
N ASP A 19 20.30 3.46 -9.35
CA ASP A 19 19.82 4.62 -8.59
C ASP A 19 20.89 5.71 -8.59
N LYS A 20 20.51 6.92 -9.00
CA LYS A 20 21.47 8.01 -9.23
C LYS A 20 22.11 8.54 -7.94
N ILE A 21 21.43 8.40 -6.80
CA ILE A 21 21.84 8.97 -5.51
C ILE A 21 22.74 7.97 -4.76
N SER A 22 22.26 6.75 -4.61
CA SER A 22 22.93 5.67 -3.87
C SER A 22 23.90 4.85 -4.72
N LEU A 23 23.87 5.00 -6.06
CA LEU A 23 24.63 4.19 -7.03
C LEU A 23 24.32 2.69 -6.93
N LYS A 24 23.20 2.32 -6.31
CA LYS A 24 22.79 0.93 -6.18
C LYS A 24 22.20 0.43 -7.50
N TYR A 25 22.63 -0.75 -7.91
CA TYR A 25 22.04 -1.45 -9.04
C TYR A 25 20.55 -1.74 -8.78
N LEU A 26 19.72 -1.49 -9.79
CA LEU A 26 18.28 -1.76 -9.74
C LEU A 26 17.91 -2.96 -10.63
N ALA A 27 18.27 -2.92 -11.91
CA ALA A 27 17.82 -3.90 -12.89
C ALA A 27 18.56 -3.83 -14.24
N SER A 28 18.42 -4.89 -15.05
CA SER A 28 18.94 -4.94 -16.42
C SER A 28 17.93 -5.42 -17.47
N TRP A 29 18.13 -4.94 -18.69
CA TRP A 29 17.37 -5.32 -19.90
C TRP A 29 18.28 -5.93 -20.95
N TYR A 30 17.76 -6.93 -21.64
CA TYR A 30 18.41 -7.57 -22.78
C TYR A 30 17.65 -7.25 -24.07
N LEU A 31 18.29 -6.58 -25.02
CA LEU A 31 17.71 -6.30 -26.33
C LEU A 31 18.49 -7.05 -27.43
N PRO A 32 17.87 -7.97 -28.17
CA PRO A 32 18.52 -8.62 -29.30
C PRO A 32 18.69 -7.63 -30.45
N ILE A 33 19.78 -7.76 -31.21
CA ILE A 33 19.98 -6.99 -32.43
C ILE A 33 19.44 -7.79 -33.62
N PRO A 34 18.34 -7.35 -34.26
CA PRO A 34 17.63 -8.18 -35.25
C PRO A 34 18.40 -8.34 -36.56
N PHE A 35 19.09 -7.30 -37.04
CA PHE A 35 19.76 -7.30 -38.34
C PHE A 35 21.28 -7.21 -38.19
N GLN A 36 21.93 -8.35 -37.96
CA GLN A 36 23.39 -8.42 -37.78
C GLN A 36 24.18 -8.01 -39.03
N PHE A 37 23.60 -8.19 -40.22
CA PHE A 37 24.21 -7.78 -41.50
C PHE A 37 24.23 -6.27 -41.70
N LEU A 38 23.37 -5.51 -41.00
CA LEU A 38 23.38 -4.05 -41.10
C LEU A 38 24.53 -3.49 -40.25
N PRO A 39 25.39 -2.63 -40.83
CA PRO A 39 26.48 -2.00 -40.07
C PRO A 39 25.94 -1.06 -38.97
N VAL A 40 24.73 -0.52 -39.15
CA VAL A 40 24.05 0.35 -38.18
C VAL A 40 22.62 -0.16 -37.97
N ASN A 41 22.28 -0.44 -36.70
CA ASN A 41 20.91 -0.75 -36.29
C ASN A 41 20.38 0.43 -35.48
N ARG A 42 19.22 0.99 -35.86
CA ARG A 42 18.48 1.96 -35.04
C ARG A 42 17.42 1.20 -34.26
N ILE A 43 17.57 1.17 -32.93
CA ILE A 43 16.66 0.45 -32.03
C ILE A 43 16.00 1.49 -31.14
N ALA A 44 14.67 1.53 -31.15
CA ALA A 44 13.85 2.28 -30.22
C ALA A 44 13.07 1.28 -29.36
N THR A 45 13.23 1.35 -28.05
CA THR A 45 12.49 0.51 -27.10
C THR A 45 12.00 1.36 -25.95
N GLN A 46 10.82 1.01 -25.45
CA GLN A 46 10.33 1.50 -24.18
C GLN A 46 10.82 0.58 -23.08
N ILE A 47 11.27 1.15 -21.96
CA ILE A 47 11.80 0.42 -20.81
C ILE A 47 10.89 0.72 -19.62
N PHE A 48 10.32 -0.33 -19.02
CA PHE A 48 9.43 -0.21 -17.87
C PHE A 48 10.19 -0.53 -16.60
N ILE A 49 10.48 0.48 -15.78
CA ILE A 49 11.21 0.30 -14.51
C ILE A 49 10.25 -0.28 -13.49
N GLN A 50 10.39 -1.57 -13.16
CA GLN A 50 9.58 -2.21 -12.13
C GLN A 50 10.27 -2.07 -10.77
N ASP A 51 9.50 -1.67 -9.76
CA ASP A 51 9.92 -1.58 -8.36
C ASP A 51 9.94 -2.98 -7.69
N LYS A 52 10.52 -3.96 -8.37
CA LYS A 52 10.72 -5.31 -7.83
C LYS A 52 12.07 -5.37 -7.16
N THR A 53 12.07 -5.51 -5.84
CA THR A 53 13.20 -6.15 -5.16
C THR A 53 13.22 -7.60 -5.64
N MET A 54 14.25 -7.97 -6.41
CA MET A 54 14.40 -9.33 -6.90
C MET A 54 14.44 -10.31 -5.73
N SER A 55 13.32 -11.01 -5.50
CA SER A 55 13.29 -12.23 -4.72
C SER A 55 14.01 -13.32 -5.51
N SER A 56 15.04 -13.89 -4.89
CA SER A 56 15.89 -14.93 -5.47
C SER A 56 15.05 -16.17 -5.82
N LYS A 57 14.64 -16.28 -7.08
CA LYS A 57 14.36 -17.59 -7.67
C LYS A 57 15.66 -18.39 -7.77
N LEU A 58 15.53 -19.71 -7.83
CA LEU A 58 16.64 -20.63 -8.08
C LEU A 58 17.48 -20.11 -9.26
N CYS A 59 18.71 -19.66 -8.99
CA CYS A 59 19.61 -19.23 -10.05
C CYS A 59 20.31 -20.45 -10.68
N PRO A 60 20.28 -20.60 -12.01
CA PRO A 60 21.00 -21.68 -12.71
C PRO A 60 22.48 -21.36 -13.03
N LEU A 61 22.91 -20.09 -12.94
CA LEU A 61 24.24 -19.62 -13.32
C LEU A 61 25.22 -19.54 -12.14
N TYR A 62 26.42 -20.09 -12.34
CA TYR A 62 27.53 -19.93 -11.40
C TYR A 62 28.32 -18.65 -11.71
N CYS A 63 28.26 -17.67 -10.80
CA CYS A 63 28.86 -16.35 -10.96
C CYS A 63 30.16 -16.12 -10.18
N GLY A 64 30.82 -17.20 -9.75
CA GLY A 64 32.06 -17.12 -8.97
C GLY A 64 31.84 -16.57 -7.55
N LYS A 65 32.92 -16.08 -6.92
CA LYS A 65 32.90 -15.50 -5.57
C LYS A 65 32.63 -13.99 -5.55
N HIS A 66 32.77 -13.33 -6.70
CA HIS A 66 32.73 -11.87 -6.85
C HIS A 66 31.57 -11.43 -7.73
N GLY A 67 30.47 -12.18 -7.68
CA GLY A 67 29.32 -11.90 -8.49
C GLY A 67 28.10 -12.66 -8.01
N HIS A 68 26.94 -12.14 -8.39
CA HIS A 68 25.66 -12.73 -8.09
C HIS A 68 24.83 -12.81 -9.36
N CYS A 69 23.93 -13.78 -9.37
CA CYS A 69 23.14 -14.10 -10.53
C CYS A 69 21.86 -13.29 -10.56
N VAL A 70 21.58 -12.71 -11.72
CA VAL A 70 20.49 -11.76 -11.90
C VAL A 70 19.70 -12.10 -13.16
N GLU A 71 18.39 -11.99 -13.10
CA GLU A 71 17.46 -12.24 -14.22
C GLU A 71 17.18 -10.93 -14.95
N TYR A 72 17.13 -10.98 -16.28
CA TYR A 72 16.70 -9.82 -17.07
C TYR A 72 15.21 -9.55 -16.89
N ILE A 73 14.84 -8.29 -16.62
CA ILE A 73 13.44 -7.92 -16.37
C ILE A 73 12.54 -8.23 -17.57
N ASN A 74 13.03 -7.98 -18.78
CA ASN A 74 12.25 -8.14 -20.01
C ASN A 74 12.29 -9.54 -20.60
N ARG A 75 13.10 -10.46 -20.06
CA ARG A 75 13.28 -11.83 -20.59
C ARG A 75 13.29 -12.82 -19.44
N LYS A 76 12.12 -13.40 -19.17
CA LYS A 76 11.98 -14.47 -18.17
C LYS A 76 12.93 -15.62 -18.49
N PHE A 77 13.55 -16.17 -17.44
CA PHE A 77 14.50 -17.29 -17.50
C PHE A 77 15.82 -16.99 -18.24
N LEU A 78 16.10 -15.73 -18.58
CA LEU A 78 17.40 -15.31 -19.07
C LEU A 78 18.17 -14.64 -17.94
N TYR A 79 19.34 -15.17 -17.62
CA TYR A 79 20.15 -14.75 -16.48
C TYR A 79 21.54 -14.31 -16.91
N PHE A 80 22.15 -13.45 -16.12
CA PHE A 80 23.54 -13.03 -16.26
C PHE A 80 24.21 -12.90 -14.88
N CYS A 81 25.54 -12.81 -14.87
CA CYS A 81 26.29 -12.58 -13.66
C CYS A 81 26.57 -11.09 -13.50
N GLN A 82 26.01 -10.49 -12.45
CA GLN A 82 26.36 -9.16 -12.01
C GLN A 82 27.60 -9.23 -11.12
N CYS A 83 28.67 -8.60 -11.57
CA CYS A 83 29.96 -8.64 -10.87
C CYS A 83 30.09 -7.53 -9.84
N ASP A 84 30.87 -7.81 -8.80
CA ASP A 84 31.31 -6.82 -7.83
C ASP A 84 32.32 -5.85 -8.47
N GLU A 85 32.50 -4.70 -7.82
CA GLU A 85 33.40 -3.66 -8.31
C GLU A 85 34.83 -4.18 -8.55
N GLY A 86 35.39 -3.89 -9.73
CA GLY A 86 36.73 -4.33 -10.14
C GLY A 86 36.80 -5.76 -10.70
N TYR A 87 35.67 -6.46 -10.82
CA TYR A 87 35.57 -7.76 -11.47
C TYR A 87 34.69 -7.73 -12.72
N SER A 88 35.02 -8.56 -13.70
CA SER A 88 34.29 -8.65 -14.96
C SER A 88 34.34 -10.07 -15.55
N GLY A 89 33.67 -10.25 -16.70
CA GLY A 89 33.53 -11.52 -17.40
C GLY A 89 32.24 -12.24 -17.06
N SER A 90 31.89 -13.26 -17.85
CA SER A 90 30.63 -14.01 -17.72
C SER A 90 30.47 -14.73 -16.37
N GLN A 91 31.57 -14.95 -15.65
CA GLN A 91 31.60 -15.59 -14.32
C GLN A 91 32.26 -14.69 -13.25
N CYS A 92 32.46 -13.39 -13.53
CA CYS A 92 33.05 -12.44 -12.58
C CYS A 92 34.44 -12.83 -12.02
N ASN A 93 35.24 -13.55 -12.80
CA ASN A 93 36.56 -14.03 -12.39
C ASN A 93 37.72 -13.15 -12.89
N ILE A 94 37.44 -12.19 -13.79
CA ILE A 94 38.47 -11.36 -14.41
C ILE A 94 38.62 -10.09 -13.58
N LYS A 95 39.74 -9.96 -12.85
CA LYS A 95 40.07 -8.74 -12.13
C LYS A 95 40.56 -7.68 -13.12
N HIS A 96 40.05 -6.46 -12.99
CA HIS A 96 40.48 -5.33 -13.80
C HIS A 96 40.73 -4.08 -12.93
N ASN A 97 41.61 -3.20 -13.41
CA ASN A 97 41.86 -1.94 -12.73
C ASN A 97 40.86 -0.89 -13.19
N CYS A 98 40.16 -0.30 -12.24
CA CYS A 98 39.19 0.76 -12.48
C CYS A 98 39.87 2.10 -12.75
N SER A 99 39.42 2.78 -13.81
CA SER A 99 39.92 4.10 -14.19
C SER A 99 38.96 5.25 -13.81
N CYS A 100 37.97 4.94 -12.97
CA CYS A 100 36.92 5.85 -12.52
C CYS A 100 37.34 6.66 -11.29
N SER A 101 36.59 7.72 -10.97
CA SER A 101 36.70 8.46 -9.70
C SER A 101 36.45 7.54 -8.49
N SER A 102 37.11 7.82 -7.36
CA SER A 102 37.09 6.96 -6.16
C SER A 102 35.72 6.80 -5.49
N ASP A 103 34.77 7.69 -5.80
CA ASP A 103 33.40 7.74 -5.29
C ASP A 103 32.35 7.36 -6.35
N SER A 104 32.80 6.78 -7.48
CA SER A 104 31.92 6.31 -8.55
C SER A 104 31.94 4.79 -8.63
N TYR A 105 30.86 4.21 -9.15
CA TYR A 105 30.77 2.76 -9.30
C TYR A 105 31.37 2.33 -10.64
N CYS A 106 32.36 1.45 -10.59
CA CYS A 106 33.07 0.94 -11.75
C CYS A 106 32.45 -0.39 -12.22
N LEU A 107 31.80 -0.38 -13.39
CA LEU A 107 31.18 -1.57 -13.98
C LEU A 107 32.18 -2.38 -14.81
N THR A 108 33.00 -1.68 -15.60
CA THR A 108 34.08 -2.24 -16.40
C THR A 108 35.27 -1.27 -16.40
N SER A 109 36.41 -1.67 -16.96
CA SER A 109 37.59 -0.80 -17.07
C SER A 109 37.33 0.56 -17.76
N SER A 110 36.25 0.66 -18.56
CA SER A 110 35.87 1.86 -19.32
C SER A 110 34.50 2.46 -19.00
N ILE A 111 33.65 1.79 -18.21
CA ILE A 111 32.28 2.25 -17.92
C ILE A 111 32.18 2.58 -16.43
N CYS A 112 31.87 3.84 -16.14
CA CYS A 112 31.74 4.38 -14.79
C CYS A 112 30.34 4.94 -14.59
N VAL A 113 29.72 4.64 -13.44
CA VAL A 113 28.44 5.21 -13.02
C VAL A 113 28.72 6.33 -12.03
N CYS A 114 28.43 7.56 -12.45
CA CYS A 114 28.83 8.75 -11.70
C CYS A 114 27.83 9.11 -10.59
N PRO A 115 28.30 9.49 -9.39
CA PRO A 115 27.45 10.00 -8.31
C PRO A 115 26.79 11.33 -8.70
N MET A 116 25.88 11.80 -7.84
CA MET A 116 25.27 13.12 -7.96
C MET A 116 26.33 14.22 -8.12
N ASN A 117 26.06 15.19 -8.98
CA ASN A 117 26.95 16.31 -9.31
C ASN A 117 28.26 15.93 -10.02
N LYS A 118 28.44 14.68 -10.47
CA LYS A 118 29.59 14.29 -11.30
C LYS A 118 29.16 13.74 -12.66
N PHE A 119 30.00 13.97 -13.66
CA PHE A 119 29.76 13.54 -15.03
C PHE A 119 31.08 13.28 -15.79
N GLY A 120 30.96 12.96 -17.07
CA GLY A 120 32.07 12.55 -17.94
C GLY A 120 32.33 11.04 -17.89
N SER A 121 33.09 10.51 -18.84
CA SER A 121 33.32 9.07 -19.01
C SER A 121 33.95 8.37 -17.79
N LYS A 122 34.70 9.13 -16.97
CA LYS A 122 35.38 8.63 -15.77
C LYS A 122 34.91 9.27 -14.46
N CYS A 123 33.85 10.08 -14.52
CA CYS A 123 33.26 10.73 -13.35
C CYS A 123 34.19 11.69 -12.57
N TYR A 124 35.22 12.28 -13.20
CA TYR A 124 36.08 13.28 -12.56
C TYR A 124 35.53 14.72 -12.66
N LEU A 125 34.66 14.99 -13.64
CA LEU A 125 34.10 16.31 -13.84
C LEU A 125 32.96 16.54 -12.85
N LYS A 126 32.92 17.75 -12.27
CA LYS A 126 31.89 18.16 -11.31
C LYS A 126 30.99 19.21 -11.93
N SER A 127 29.69 19.07 -11.73
CA SER A 127 28.71 20.10 -12.03
C SER A 127 28.47 20.97 -10.79
N SER A 128 28.58 22.28 -10.94
CA SER A 128 28.27 23.26 -9.89
C SER A 128 26.82 23.76 -9.95
N VAL A 129 26.03 23.28 -10.93
CA VAL A 129 24.69 23.83 -11.24
C VAL A 129 23.73 23.68 -10.06
N CYS A 130 23.80 22.57 -9.32
CA CYS A 130 22.92 22.29 -8.18
C CYS A 130 23.52 22.69 -6.82
N GLN A 131 24.55 23.55 -6.78
CA GLN A 131 25.11 24.03 -5.50
C GLN A 131 24.11 24.95 -4.78
N THR A 132 24.02 24.85 -3.45
CA THR A 132 22.96 25.47 -2.62
C THR A 132 22.80 26.98 -2.82
N SER A 133 23.87 27.70 -3.16
CA SER A 133 23.83 29.15 -3.43
C SER A 133 23.23 29.52 -4.79
N ASN A 134 23.22 28.60 -5.76
CA ASN A 134 22.77 28.80 -7.14
C ASN A 134 21.76 27.72 -7.58
N ASN A 135 21.00 27.13 -6.66
CA ASN A 135 20.08 26.05 -6.99
C ASN A 135 18.98 26.57 -7.97
N PRO A 136 18.85 26.02 -9.19
CA PRO A 136 17.84 26.45 -10.14
C PRO A 136 16.43 26.09 -9.68
N CYS A 137 16.26 25.08 -8.82
CA CYS A 137 14.95 24.60 -8.37
C CYS A 137 14.43 25.43 -7.19
N GLN A 138 13.20 25.91 -7.31
CA GLN A 138 12.47 26.66 -6.29
C GLN A 138 11.63 25.72 -5.41
N ASN A 139 11.01 26.26 -4.35
CA ASN A 139 10.00 25.58 -3.52
C ASN A 139 10.44 24.20 -2.99
N ASN A 140 11.68 24.10 -2.51
CA ASN A 140 12.30 22.87 -2.01
C ASN A 140 12.35 21.73 -3.05
N GLY A 141 12.37 22.06 -4.34
CA GLY A 141 12.61 21.08 -5.41
C GLY A 141 14.02 20.50 -5.37
N ILE A 142 14.15 19.23 -5.71
CA ILE A 142 15.44 18.52 -5.78
C ILE A 142 16.08 18.78 -7.14
N CYS A 143 17.27 19.37 -7.14
CA CYS A 143 18.02 19.63 -8.36
C CYS A 143 18.84 18.41 -8.78
N ILE A 144 18.66 18.00 -10.04
CA ILE A 144 19.37 16.89 -10.66
C ILE A 144 20.19 17.47 -11.83
N PRO A 145 21.53 17.46 -11.75
CA PRO A 145 22.36 17.94 -12.85
C PRO A 145 22.31 16.93 -14.01
N VAL A 146 22.20 17.45 -15.22
CA VAL A 146 22.21 16.65 -16.45
C VAL A 146 23.60 16.76 -17.09
N ASP A 147 24.05 15.72 -17.78
CA ASP A 147 25.30 15.79 -18.55
C ASP A 147 25.14 16.82 -19.67
N ASP A 148 25.96 17.88 -19.64
CA ASP A 148 25.95 18.99 -20.60
C ASP A 148 26.08 18.53 -22.07
N ARG A 149 26.58 17.30 -22.30
CA ARG A 149 26.70 16.71 -23.65
C ARG A 149 25.39 16.15 -24.19
N MET A 150 24.42 15.85 -23.32
CA MET A 150 23.18 15.17 -23.67
C MET A 150 21.99 16.13 -23.79
N SER A 151 22.05 17.30 -23.15
CA SER A 151 20.95 18.26 -23.13
C SER A 151 21.45 19.69 -23.16
N LEU A 152 20.71 20.57 -23.83
CA LEU A 152 20.89 22.03 -23.73
C LEU A 152 20.58 22.54 -22.31
N ASN A 153 19.73 21.81 -21.58
CA ASN A 153 19.37 22.14 -20.21
C ASN A 153 20.38 21.50 -19.24
N LYS A 154 21.06 22.34 -18.45
CA LYS A 154 22.12 21.94 -17.52
C LYS A 154 21.63 21.18 -16.27
N SER A 155 20.32 21.22 -16.01
CA SER A 155 19.69 20.59 -14.83
C SER A 155 18.21 20.32 -15.05
N THR A 156 17.68 19.37 -14.28
CA THR A 156 16.26 19.05 -14.18
C THR A 156 15.83 19.15 -12.70
N CYS A 157 14.65 19.70 -12.45
CA CYS A 157 14.10 19.83 -11.10
C CYS A 157 13.02 18.80 -10.84
N LEU A 158 13.12 18.09 -9.72
CA LEU A 158 12.08 17.20 -9.22
C LEU A 158 11.27 17.96 -8.16
N CYS A 159 10.01 18.24 -8.49
CA CYS A 159 9.14 19.07 -7.66
C CYS A 159 8.45 18.30 -6.55
N THR A 160 8.26 18.98 -5.42
CA THR A 160 7.39 18.52 -4.33
C THR A 160 5.94 18.45 -4.80
N GLU A 161 5.09 17.71 -4.08
CA GLU A 161 3.73 17.39 -4.56
C GLU A 161 2.89 18.61 -4.93
N ASN A 162 3.08 19.72 -4.22
CA ASN A 162 2.29 20.94 -4.36
C ASN A 162 2.74 21.84 -5.52
N PHE A 163 3.90 21.56 -6.14
CA PHE A 163 4.52 22.44 -7.12
C PHE A 163 4.79 21.72 -8.43
N TYR A 164 4.88 22.49 -9.51
CA TYR A 164 5.18 22.01 -10.86
C TYR A 164 5.91 23.11 -11.65
N GLY A 165 6.32 22.78 -12.87
CA GLY A 165 7.12 23.66 -13.72
C GLY A 165 8.55 23.18 -13.85
N THR A 166 9.32 23.84 -14.71
CA THR A 166 10.71 23.43 -15.04
C THR A 166 11.68 23.62 -13.87
N ARG A 167 11.35 24.58 -13.00
CA ARG A 167 12.07 24.99 -11.80
C ARG A 167 11.20 24.84 -10.55
N CYS A 168 10.08 24.15 -10.62
CA CYS A 168 9.09 24.06 -9.52
C CYS A 168 8.54 25.42 -9.09
N GLU A 169 8.43 26.34 -10.04
CA GLU A 169 8.03 27.74 -9.88
C GLU A 169 6.52 27.91 -9.62
N ASN A 170 5.70 27.00 -10.16
CA ASN A 170 4.25 27.13 -10.15
C ASN A 170 3.61 26.26 -9.08
N MET A 171 2.61 26.78 -8.39
CA MET A 171 1.83 26.02 -7.41
C MET A 171 0.66 25.31 -8.11
N LYS A 172 0.47 24.03 -7.82
CA LYS A 172 -0.66 23.25 -8.32
C LYS A 172 -1.97 23.71 -7.67
N ASN A 173 -3.08 23.53 -8.38
CA ASN A 173 -4.39 23.78 -7.80
C ASN A 173 -4.68 22.70 -6.76
N ARG A 174 -5.18 23.12 -5.59
CA ARG A 174 -5.55 22.24 -4.49
C ARG A 174 -7.06 22.08 -4.48
N ILE A 175 -7.54 20.84 -4.53
CA ILE A 175 -8.96 20.51 -4.43
C ILE A 175 -9.15 19.70 -3.15
N ASP A 176 -9.94 20.24 -2.22
CA ASP A 176 -10.39 19.55 -1.01
C ASP A 176 -11.85 19.10 -1.22
N ILE A 177 -12.09 17.80 -1.13
CA ILE A 177 -13.41 17.18 -1.28
C ILE A 177 -13.85 16.70 0.09
N GLU A 178 -14.89 17.32 0.64
CA GLU A 178 -15.49 16.97 1.93
C GLU A 178 -16.66 15.97 1.76
N PHE A 179 -16.70 14.98 2.64
CA PHE A 179 -17.61 13.86 2.68
C PHE A 179 -18.45 13.92 3.95
N ASP A 180 -19.76 13.62 3.84
CA ASP A 180 -20.66 13.58 5.00
C ASP A 180 -20.61 12.20 5.67
N ASP A 181 -20.35 12.17 6.97
CA ASP A 181 -19.88 11.01 7.75
C ASP A 181 -20.79 9.76 7.72
N ASP A 182 -22.09 9.92 7.47
CA ASP A 182 -23.07 8.86 7.75
C ASP A 182 -23.23 7.81 6.64
N LYS A 183 -22.79 8.07 5.40
CA LYS A 183 -22.96 7.13 4.25
C LYS A 183 -21.66 6.55 3.70
N ILE A 184 -20.51 7.03 4.18
CA ILE A 184 -19.20 6.82 3.51
C ILE A 184 -18.26 5.94 4.34
N SER A 185 -18.64 5.61 5.58
CA SER A 185 -17.90 4.76 6.53
C SER A 185 -17.54 3.35 6.03
N MET A 186 -18.02 2.94 4.85
CA MET A 186 -17.76 1.64 4.21
C MET A 186 -16.92 1.72 2.92
N MET A 187 -16.58 2.91 2.42
CA MET A 187 -15.94 3.08 1.11
C MET A 187 -14.42 3.09 1.21
N THR A 188 -13.76 2.36 0.29
CA THR A 188 -12.29 2.27 0.24
C THR A 188 -11.67 3.20 -0.80
N PHE A 189 -12.42 3.58 -1.85
CA PHE A 189 -11.92 4.36 -2.98
C PHE A 189 -12.98 5.29 -3.59
N VAL A 190 -12.51 6.36 -4.23
CA VAL A 190 -13.32 7.32 -4.99
C VAL A 190 -12.65 7.58 -6.34
N PHE A 191 -13.46 7.61 -7.39
CA PHE A 191 -13.03 8.02 -8.72
C PHE A 191 -13.42 9.48 -8.96
N ILE A 192 -12.49 10.24 -9.51
CA ILE A 192 -12.64 11.69 -9.68
C ILE A 192 -12.39 12.00 -11.14
N HIS A 193 -13.47 12.34 -11.84
CA HIS A 193 -13.47 12.56 -13.27
C HIS A 193 -13.38 14.05 -13.56
N PHE A 194 -12.28 14.43 -14.21
CA PHE A 194 -12.07 15.76 -14.76
C PHE A 194 -12.48 15.77 -16.21
N ILE A 195 -13.33 16.74 -16.56
CA ILE A 195 -13.79 16.94 -17.93
C ILE A 195 -13.35 18.32 -18.40
N THR A 196 -12.64 18.33 -19.52
CA THR A 196 -12.15 19.54 -20.16
C THR A 196 -12.89 19.73 -21.46
N ALA A 197 -13.74 20.76 -21.53
CA ALA A 197 -14.31 21.23 -22.77
C ALA A 197 -13.21 21.92 -23.60
N ILE A 198 -13.08 21.51 -24.86
CA ILE A 198 -12.15 22.11 -25.82
C ILE A 198 -13.00 22.63 -26.97
N GLU A 199 -12.76 23.87 -27.39
CA GLU A 199 -13.45 24.43 -28.56
C GLU A 199 -13.12 23.59 -29.81
N ASN A 200 -14.16 23.15 -30.52
CA ASN A 200 -14.08 22.40 -31.78
C ASN A 200 -13.41 21.01 -31.72
N ASP A 201 -13.21 20.43 -30.54
CA ASP A 201 -12.72 19.05 -30.38
C ASP A 201 -13.57 18.28 -29.36
N ASN A 202 -13.39 16.97 -29.31
CA ASN A 202 -13.99 16.14 -28.27
C ASN A 202 -13.46 16.57 -26.91
N HIS A 203 -14.34 16.55 -25.91
CA HIS A 203 -13.93 16.79 -24.53
C HIS A 203 -12.87 15.78 -24.10
N GLN A 204 -11.91 16.23 -23.29
CA GLN A 204 -10.96 15.34 -22.66
C GLN A 204 -11.51 14.88 -21.32
N HIS A 205 -11.34 13.59 -21.04
CA HIS A 205 -11.74 12.95 -19.81
C HIS A 205 -10.52 12.34 -19.15
N LYS A 206 -10.19 12.82 -17.94
CA LYS A 206 -9.15 12.25 -17.09
C LYS A 206 -9.77 11.77 -15.80
N THR A 207 -9.37 10.61 -15.31
CA THR A 207 -9.88 10.07 -14.04
C THR A 207 -8.74 9.85 -13.07
N ILE A 208 -8.90 10.33 -11.84
CA ILE A 208 -7.97 10.06 -10.74
C ILE A 208 -8.69 9.16 -9.74
N LEU A 209 -8.03 8.09 -9.32
CA LEU A 209 -8.49 7.23 -8.24
C LEU A 209 -7.81 7.69 -6.95
N LYS A 210 -8.58 7.89 -5.89
CA LYS A 210 -8.03 8.17 -4.56
C LYS A 210 -8.63 7.22 -3.52
N LYS A 211 -7.77 6.69 -2.66
CA LYS A 211 -8.18 5.85 -1.52
C LYS A 211 -8.73 6.75 -0.42
N ILE A 212 -9.86 6.37 0.18
CA ILE A 212 -10.35 6.98 1.42
C ILE A 212 -9.79 6.16 2.57
N THR A 213 -9.05 6.78 3.48
CA THR A 213 -8.69 6.13 4.75
C THR A 213 -9.85 6.25 5.73
N PHE A 214 -10.02 5.26 6.62
CA PHE A 214 -11.04 5.30 7.68
C PHE A 214 -10.97 6.63 8.47
N ASP A 215 -12.12 7.27 8.66
CA ASP A 215 -12.31 8.57 9.34
C ASP A 215 -11.64 9.82 8.70
N GLN A 216 -11.32 9.78 7.40
CA GLN A 216 -11.06 10.99 6.61
C GLN A 216 -12.33 11.48 5.92
N ASN A 217 -12.82 12.63 6.39
CA ASN A 217 -13.97 13.29 5.80
C ASN A 217 -13.54 14.23 4.68
N ILE A 218 -12.24 14.40 4.44
CA ILE A 218 -11.71 15.31 3.43
C ILE A 218 -10.60 14.58 2.66
N ILE A 219 -10.72 14.57 1.34
CA ILE A 219 -9.64 14.16 0.43
C ILE A 219 -9.06 15.41 -0.21
N THR A 220 -7.73 15.54 -0.19
CA THR A 220 -7.00 16.62 -0.89
C THR A 220 -6.29 16.09 -2.13
N ILE A 221 -6.39 16.84 -3.23
CA ILE A 221 -5.79 16.47 -4.52
C ILE A 221 -5.11 17.69 -5.12
N PHE A 222 -3.95 17.48 -5.72
CA PHE A 222 -3.20 18.51 -6.43
C PHE A 222 -3.21 18.24 -7.94
N ILE A 223 -3.71 19.20 -8.71
CA ILE A 223 -3.85 19.09 -10.17
C ILE A 223 -3.12 20.23 -10.89
N THR A 224 -2.56 19.90 -12.06
CA THR A 224 -1.87 20.84 -12.96
C THR A 224 -2.67 21.12 -14.24
N HIS A 225 -3.62 20.25 -14.58
CA HIS A 225 -4.35 20.33 -15.85
C HIS A 225 -5.61 21.16 -15.70
N SER A 226 -5.94 21.90 -16.76
CA SER A 226 -7.19 22.65 -16.86
C SER A 226 -8.40 21.70 -16.93
N PHE A 227 -9.46 22.02 -16.18
CA PHE A 227 -10.73 21.30 -16.20
C PHE A 227 -11.89 22.28 -16.02
N HIS A 228 -13.06 21.89 -16.51
CA HIS A 228 -14.29 22.68 -16.43
C HIS A 228 -15.34 22.02 -15.54
N ILE A 229 -15.37 20.69 -15.53
CA ILE A 229 -16.32 19.90 -14.75
C ILE A 229 -15.57 18.85 -13.96
N LEU A 230 -15.97 18.67 -12.70
CA LEU A 230 -15.49 17.62 -11.81
C LEU A 230 -16.68 16.78 -11.35
N PHE A 231 -16.64 15.48 -11.68
CA PHE A 231 -17.56 14.48 -11.12
C PHE A 231 -16.83 13.57 -10.15
N ILE A 232 -17.56 13.15 -9.13
CA ILE A 232 -17.08 12.21 -8.12
C ILE A 232 -17.93 10.94 -8.24
N GLU A 233 -17.31 9.82 -8.56
CA GLU A 233 -17.92 8.49 -8.60
C GLU A 233 -17.52 7.69 -7.37
N LEU A 234 -18.52 7.17 -6.65
CA LEU A 234 -18.33 6.26 -5.53
C LEU A 234 -18.39 4.80 -6.01
N THR A 235 -17.91 3.85 -5.19
CA THR A 235 -17.83 2.42 -5.51
C THR A 235 -19.16 1.79 -5.95
N ASN A 236 -20.29 2.34 -5.52
CA ASN A 236 -21.63 1.89 -5.90
C ASN A 236 -22.13 2.47 -7.24
N ARG A 237 -21.23 3.07 -8.05
CA ARG A 237 -21.56 3.78 -9.31
C ARG A 237 -22.52 4.96 -9.12
N THR A 238 -22.46 5.60 -7.96
CA THR A 238 -23.19 6.84 -7.70
C THR A 238 -22.29 8.02 -8.05
N TYR A 239 -22.82 8.94 -8.86
CA TYR A 239 -22.10 10.10 -9.35
C TYR A 239 -22.57 11.36 -8.63
N TYR A 240 -21.63 12.26 -8.31
CA TYR A 240 -21.88 13.57 -7.74
C TYR A 240 -21.20 14.65 -8.57
N LEU A 241 -21.91 15.75 -8.82
CA LEU A 241 -21.32 16.94 -9.43
C LEU A 241 -20.58 17.73 -8.36
N GLY A 242 -19.25 17.72 -8.40
CA GLY A 242 -18.41 18.40 -7.41
C GLY A 242 -18.11 19.86 -7.78
N VAL A 243 -17.71 20.11 -9.02
CA VAL A 243 -17.34 21.45 -9.50
C VAL A 243 -17.84 21.66 -10.92
N LEU A 244 -18.39 22.84 -11.20
CA LEU A 244 -18.76 23.30 -12.53
C LEU A 244 -18.27 24.74 -12.70
N ARG A 245 -17.45 24.99 -13.73
CA ARG A 245 -16.86 26.31 -14.02
C ARG A 245 -16.65 26.51 -15.50
N GLU A 246 -16.70 27.77 -15.93
CA GLU A 246 -16.43 28.16 -17.32
C GLU A 246 -14.94 28.35 -17.61
N LYS A 247 -14.16 28.82 -16.62
CA LYS A 247 -12.73 29.10 -16.78
C LYS A 247 -11.95 28.40 -15.68
N PHE A 248 -10.79 27.88 -16.06
CA PHE A 248 -9.79 27.37 -15.13
C PHE A 248 -8.95 28.53 -14.58
N ILE A 249 -8.75 28.55 -13.26
CA ILE A 249 -7.92 29.55 -12.56
C ILE A 249 -6.71 28.81 -12.02
N GLU A 250 -5.51 29.32 -12.29
CA GLU A 250 -4.25 28.71 -11.82
C GLU A 250 -3.98 29.03 -10.34
N SER A 251 -3.34 28.07 -9.65
CA SER A 251 -2.98 28.10 -8.24
C SER A 251 -4.14 28.35 -7.27
N GLU A 252 -5.36 27.94 -7.64
CA GLU A 252 -6.56 28.10 -6.81
C GLU A 252 -6.70 26.97 -5.76
N HIS A 253 -7.27 27.32 -4.61
CA HIS A 253 -7.78 26.35 -3.63
C HIS A 253 -9.30 26.22 -3.76
N ILE A 254 -9.76 25.00 -4.06
CA ILE A 254 -11.15 24.68 -4.33
C ILE A 254 -11.63 23.76 -3.22
N GLN A 255 -12.70 24.16 -2.52
CA GLN A 255 -13.38 23.31 -1.55
C GLN A 255 -14.73 22.90 -2.11
N THR A 256 -15.01 21.60 -2.13
CA THR A 256 -16.31 21.05 -2.54
C THR A 256 -16.79 20.04 -1.51
N ARG A 257 -18.10 19.97 -1.28
CA ARG A 257 -18.71 19.03 -0.34
C ARG A 257 -19.72 18.16 -1.07
N ILE A 258 -19.64 16.86 -0.84
CA ILE A 258 -20.58 15.90 -1.40
C ILE A 258 -21.90 15.98 -0.62
N LEU A 259 -22.90 16.62 -1.22
CA LEU A 259 -24.24 16.71 -0.67
C LEU A 259 -25.22 15.92 -1.55
N PRO A 260 -26.31 15.37 -0.98
CA PRO A 260 -27.35 14.66 -1.74
C PRO A 260 -27.93 15.47 -2.91
N ASN A 261 -28.01 16.80 -2.77
CA ASN A 261 -28.54 17.69 -3.81
C ASN A 261 -27.66 17.78 -5.06
N TYR A 262 -26.40 17.38 -4.98
CA TYR A 262 -25.47 17.33 -6.11
C TYR A 262 -25.31 15.92 -6.69
N GLN A 263 -26.09 14.94 -6.20
CA GLN A 263 -26.12 13.61 -6.78
C GLN A 263 -26.73 13.64 -8.19
N CYS A 264 -26.04 13.02 -9.14
CA CYS A 264 -26.56 12.81 -10.47
C CYS A 264 -27.41 11.55 -10.50
N LEU A 265 -28.68 11.67 -10.88
CA LEU A 265 -29.63 10.55 -10.87
C LEU A 265 -29.55 9.76 -12.18
N SER A 266 -29.84 8.46 -12.11
CA SER A 266 -29.96 7.63 -13.30
C SER A 266 -31.25 7.96 -14.05
N ILE A 267 -31.23 7.95 -15.38
CA ILE A 267 -32.45 8.11 -16.17
C ILE A 267 -33.52 7.06 -15.85
N ASN A 268 -33.09 5.87 -15.39
CA ASN A 268 -33.99 4.80 -14.97
C ASN A 268 -34.83 5.17 -13.74
N GLU A 269 -34.33 6.07 -12.90
CA GLU A 269 -35.04 6.57 -11.71
C GLU A 269 -35.96 7.76 -12.06
N LEU A 270 -35.65 8.47 -13.15
CA LEU A 270 -36.35 9.69 -13.54
C LEU A 270 -37.50 9.46 -14.51
N MET A 271 -37.49 8.35 -15.24
CA MET A 271 -38.40 8.08 -16.36
C MET A 271 -39.10 6.73 -16.22
N ASN A 272 -40.33 6.63 -16.74
CA ASN A 272 -41.08 5.38 -16.79
C ASN A 272 -40.43 4.36 -17.75
N ASN A 273 -40.64 3.07 -17.47
CA ASN A 273 -40.10 1.94 -18.25
C ASN A 273 -40.38 2.01 -19.76
N THR A 274 -41.50 2.63 -20.19
CA THR A 274 -41.82 2.80 -21.60
C THR A 274 -40.83 3.70 -22.34
N PHE A 275 -40.29 4.73 -21.68
CA PHE A 275 -39.30 5.64 -22.25
C PHE A 275 -37.90 5.04 -22.32
N LEU A 276 -37.56 4.12 -21.40
CA LEU A 276 -36.28 3.41 -21.39
C LEU A 276 -36.10 2.53 -22.64
N ASN A 277 -37.21 2.03 -23.20
CA ASN A 277 -37.22 1.22 -24.41
C ASN A 277 -37.01 2.03 -25.70
N TYR A 278 -37.07 3.37 -25.65
CA TYR A 278 -36.79 4.18 -26.83
C TYR A 278 -35.29 4.18 -27.19
N SER A 279 -35.01 4.35 -28.48
CA SER A 279 -33.65 4.55 -28.98
C SER A 279 -32.99 5.78 -28.32
N PHE A 280 -31.65 5.75 -28.19
CA PHE A 280 -30.89 6.82 -27.53
C PHE A 280 -31.19 8.22 -28.09
N VAL A 281 -31.34 8.34 -29.42
CA VAL A 281 -31.66 9.62 -30.09
C VAL A 281 -33.03 10.13 -29.66
N HIS A 282 -34.02 9.24 -29.54
CA HIS A 282 -35.35 9.60 -29.11
C HIS A 282 -35.38 10.00 -27.64
N ARG A 283 -34.64 9.30 -26.77
CA ARG A 283 -34.52 9.68 -25.35
C ARG A 283 -33.89 11.07 -25.19
N ALA A 284 -32.83 11.37 -25.95
CA ALA A 284 -32.14 12.65 -25.89
C ALA A 284 -33.05 13.87 -26.15
N LYS A 285 -34.11 13.72 -26.96
CA LYS A 285 -35.09 14.79 -27.19
C LYS A 285 -35.86 15.19 -25.92
N TYR A 286 -35.98 14.29 -24.94
CA TYR A 286 -36.69 14.53 -23.68
C TYR A 286 -35.76 14.98 -22.54
N TYR A 287 -34.45 15.04 -22.76
CA TYR A 287 -33.50 15.48 -21.74
C TYR A 287 -33.71 16.92 -21.26
N PRO A 288 -34.04 17.91 -22.14
CA PRO A 288 -34.36 19.25 -21.68
C PRO A 288 -35.60 19.28 -20.78
N TYR A 289 -36.59 18.42 -21.05
CA TYR A 289 -37.81 18.31 -20.26
C TYR A 289 -37.53 17.86 -18.81
N LEU A 290 -36.57 16.95 -18.60
CA LEU A 290 -36.14 16.53 -17.25
C LEU A 290 -35.61 17.71 -16.43
N CYS A 291 -34.74 18.53 -17.03
CA CYS A 291 -34.22 19.72 -16.37
C CYS A 291 -35.33 20.75 -16.09
N GLN A 292 -36.33 20.88 -16.97
CA GLN A 292 -37.44 21.83 -16.75
C GLN A 292 -38.40 21.39 -15.63
N GLN A 293 -38.74 20.10 -15.57
CA GLN A 293 -39.67 19.57 -14.57
C GLN A 293 -39.09 19.55 -13.15
N GLN A 294 -37.86 19.05 -13.00
CA GLN A 294 -37.25 18.89 -11.69
C GLN A 294 -36.25 20.00 -11.42
N LYS A 295 -36.71 21.13 -10.85
CA LYS A 295 -35.84 22.31 -10.59
C LYS A 295 -34.62 22.01 -9.71
N GLN A 296 -34.70 21.00 -8.84
CA GLN A 296 -33.61 20.60 -7.95
C GLN A 296 -32.55 19.73 -8.66
N LEU A 297 -32.87 19.15 -9.82
CA LEU A 297 -31.94 18.31 -10.59
C LEU A 297 -30.81 19.17 -11.17
N LYS A 298 -29.57 18.85 -10.78
CA LYS A 298 -28.34 19.48 -11.28
C LYS A 298 -27.69 18.69 -12.41
N CYS A 299 -27.73 17.37 -12.32
CA CYS A 299 -27.16 16.47 -13.30
C CYS A 299 -27.90 15.13 -13.30
N PHE A 300 -27.78 14.40 -14.40
CA PHE A 300 -28.31 13.04 -14.55
C PHE A 300 -27.50 12.28 -15.60
N TYR A 301 -27.68 10.97 -15.66
CA TYR A 301 -26.95 10.14 -16.62
C TYR A 301 -27.79 9.00 -17.20
N ASP A 302 -27.44 8.61 -18.42
CA ASP A 302 -27.92 7.41 -19.13
C ASP A 302 -26.68 6.54 -19.44
N ASN A 303 -26.86 5.37 -20.05
CA ASN A 303 -25.78 4.42 -20.34
C ASN A 303 -24.64 4.99 -21.21
N ARG A 304 -24.87 6.09 -21.94
CA ARG A 304 -23.90 6.70 -22.86
C ARG A 304 -23.59 8.16 -22.56
N TYR A 305 -24.49 8.88 -21.90
CA TYR A 305 -24.41 10.33 -21.76
C TYR A 305 -24.45 10.73 -20.30
N MET A 306 -23.58 11.66 -19.95
CA MET A 306 -23.65 12.42 -18.71
C MET A 306 -24.19 13.81 -19.04
N CYS A 307 -25.16 14.28 -18.28
CA CYS A 307 -25.90 15.50 -18.56
C CYS A 307 -25.89 16.45 -17.36
N ILE A 308 -25.77 17.75 -17.64
CA ILE A 308 -25.80 18.83 -16.65
C ILE A 308 -26.98 19.74 -17.00
N CYS A 309 -27.78 20.08 -16.01
CA CYS A 309 -28.85 21.07 -16.14
C CYS A 309 -28.27 22.46 -15.88
N ASP A 310 -28.20 23.28 -16.93
CA ASP A 310 -27.72 24.66 -16.85
C ASP A 310 -28.69 25.56 -16.05
N VAL A 311 -28.25 26.79 -15.74
CA VAL A 311 -29.05 27.85 -15.12
C VAL A 311 -30.34 28.10 -15.91
N ASN A 312 -30.25 28.08 -17.24
CA ASN A 312 -31.40 28.22 -18.15
C ASN A 312 -32.26 26.94 -18.25
N ARG A 313 -31.93 25.91 -17.46
CA ARG A 313 -32.60 24.59 -17.44
C ARG A 313 -32.52 23.84 -18.77
N PHE A 314 -31.54 24.15 -19.62
CA PHE A 314 -31.16 23.30 -20.74
C PHE A 314 -30.29 22.15 -20.26
N SER A 315 -30.42 20.99 -20.92
CA SER A 315 -29.59 19.83 -20.66
C SER A 315 -28.35 19.86 -21.56
N ASN A 316 -27.18 20.08 -20.97
CA ASN A 316 -25.88 19.99 -21.65
C ASN A 316 -25.33 18.57 -21.43
N CYS A 317 -25.35 17.76 -22.49
CA CYS A 317 -24.98 16.36 -22.43
C CYS A 317 -23.77 16.06 -23.29
N PHE A 318 -22.87 15.22 -22.78
CA PHE A 318 -21.69 14.75 -23.50
C PHE A 318 -21.53 13.25 -23.28
N THR A 319 -20.83 12.59 -24.20
CA THR A 319 -20.61 11.15 -24.11
C THR A 319 -19.74 10.83 -22.90
N PHE A 320 -20.15 9.90 -22.06
CA PHE A 320 -19.39 9.50 -20.88
C PHE A 320 -19.33 7.98 -20.82
N ASN A 321 -18.12 7.43 -20.69
CA ASN A 321 -17.93 6.00 -20.61
C ASN A 321 -18.02 5.55 -19.14
N HIS A 322 -19.19 5.06 -18.74
CA HIS A 322 -19.46 4.53 -17.40
C HIS A 322 -18.78 3.19 -17.11
N THR A 323 -18.13 2.58 -18.09
CA THR A 323 -17.50 1.24 -18.01
C THR A 323 -16.02 1.28 -18.32
N LEU A 324 -15.31 2.34 -17.89
CA LEU A 324 -13.87 2.42 -18.05
C LEU A 324 -13.17 1.36 -17.20
N SER A 325 -12.72 0.27 -17.82
CA SER A 325 -11.79 -0.66 -17.22
C SER A 325 -10.38 -0.21 -17.57
N TYR A 326 -9.66 0.33 -16.58
CA TYR A 326 -8.22 0.50 -16.68
C TYR A 326 -7.63 -0.82 -16.17
N ASP A 327 -6.95 -1.55 -17.03
CA ASP A 327 -6.29 -2.83 -16.72
C ASP A 327 -4.76 -2.74 -16.92
N CYS A 328 -4.24 -1.51 -16.91
CA CYS A 328 -2.84 -1.20 -17.15
C CYS A 328 -2.31 -1.80 -18.46
N GLN A 329 -3.13 -1.79 -19.52
CA GLN A 329 -2.78 -2.34 -20.84
C GLN A 329 -2.42 -3.83 -20.79
N GLY A 330 -2.97 -4.57 -19.82
CA GLY A 330 -2.70 -5.99 -19.59
C GLY A 330 -1.43 -6.28 -18.77
N GLU A 331 -0.62 -5.27 -18.45
CA GLU A 331 0.52 -5.40 -17.53
C GLU A 331 0.06 -5.11 -16.10
N ASN A 332 -0.62 -6.09 -15.50
CA ASN A 332 -1.06 -5.96 -14.11
C ASN A 332 0.14 -6.03 -13.15
N ILE A 333 0.52 -4.88 -12.59
CA ILE A 333 1.58 -4.75 -11.58
C ILE A 333 1.09 -5.22 -10.20
N CYS A 334 -0.22 -5.34 -10.02
CA CYS A 334 -0.85 -5.70 -8.76
C CYS A 334 -0.77 -7.21 -8.50
N GLU A 335 -0.47 -7.55 -7.25
CA GLU A 335 -0.38 -8.93 -6.77
C GLU A 335 -1.75 -9.44 -6.27
N ASN A 336 -1.84 -10.74 -6.01
CA ASN A 336 -3.01 -11.39 -5.40
C ASN A 336 -4.36 -11.12 -6.11
N GLY A 337 -4.34 -10.88 -7.42
CA GLY A 337 -5.55 -10.60 -8.20
C GLY A 337 -6.10 -9.19 -8.01
N GLY A 338 -5.29 -8.26 -7.49
CA GLY A 338 -5.64 -6.83 -7.47
C GLY A 338 -5.85 -6.28 -8.88
N LEU A 339 -6.73 -5.29 -9.00
CA LEU A 339 -7.03 -4.61 -10.26
C LEU A 339 -6.14 -3.37 -10.39
N CYS A 340 -5.48 -3.21 -11.54
CA CYS A 340 -4.55 -2.11 -11.78
C CYS A 340 -5.24 -0.95 -12.48
N PHE A 341 -5.30 0.20 -11.82
CA PHE A 341 -5.89 1.43 -12.37
C PHE A 341 -4.81 2.40 -12.85
N GLN A 342 -5.07 3.12 -13.94
CA GLN A 342 -4.20 4.17 -14.51
C GLN A 342 -4.98 5.45 -14.74
N ASP A 343 -4.34 6.61 -14.56
CA ASP A 343 -4.99 7.92 -14.68
C ASP A 343 -5.32 8.34 -16.13
N ASN A 344 -4.60 7.79 -17.11
CA ASN A 344 -4.79 8.09 -18.54
C ASN A 344 -4.45 6.88 -19.42
N ILE A 345 -5.26 6.65 -20.46
CA ILE A 345 -5.10 5.55 -21.43
C ILE A 345 -3.84 5.75 -22.31
N LYS A 346 -3.54 7.00 -22.71
CA LYS A 346 -2.46 7.29 -23.68
C LYS A 346 -1.09 7.47 -23.05
N CYS A 347 -1.03 8.11 -21.88
CA CYS A 347 0.22 8.41 -21.18
C CYS A 347 -0.05 8.43 -19.67
N PRO A 348 -0.07 7.26 -19.01
CA PRO A 348 -0.31 7.17 -17.58
C PRO A 348 0.88 7.76 -16.81
N ILE A 349 0.60 8.59 -15.81
CA ILE A 349 1.58 9.17 -14.89
C ILE A 349 1.49 8.45 -13.53
N LEU A 350 0.31 7.90 -13.23
CA LEU A 350 0.00 7.26 -11.96
C LEU A 350 -0.61 5.88 -12.21
N SER A 351 -0.16 4.90 -11.44
CA SER A 351 -0.83 3.60 -11.34
C SER A 351 -1.14 3.25 -9.89
N ILE A 352 -2.36 2.75 -9.64
CA ILE A 352 -2.83 2.38 -8.31
C ILE A 352 -3.42 0.97 -8.37
N CYS A 353 -3.14 0.16 -7.36
CA CYS A 353 -3.73 -1.17 -7.21
C CYS A 353 -4.98 -1.13 -6.32
N VAL A 354 -6.11 -1.57 -6.87
CA VAL A 354 -7.35 -1.81 -6.14
C VAL A 354 -7.34 -3.25 -5.65
N CYS A 355 -7.23 -3.41 -4.33
CA CYS A 355 -7.12 -4.72 -3.70
C CYS A 355 -8.48 -5.38 -3.49
N LEU A 356 -8.51 -6.69 -3.65
CA LEU A 356 -9.63 -7.52 -3.24
C LEU A 356 -9.75 -7.53 -1.71
N GLU A 357 -10.94 -7.89 -1.20
CA GLU A 357 -11.18 -8.02 0.23
C GLU A 357 -10.12 -8.92 0.90
N CYS A 358 -9.68 -8.53 2.09
CA CYS A 358 -8.61 -9.16 2.86
C CYS A 358 -7.20 -9.03 2.26
N TYR A 359 -7.00 -8.22 1.21
CA TYR A 359 -5.67 -7.88 0.69
C TYR A 359 -5.40 -6.38 0.84
N TYR A 360 -4.16 -6.01 1.14
CA TYR A 360 -3.76 -4.62 1.37
C TYR A 360 -2.28 -4.38 1.02
N GLY A 361 -1.87 -3.12 1.06
CA GLY A 361 -0.59 -2.63 0.57
C GLY A 361 -0.68 -2.02 -0.82
N THR A 362 0.34 -1.26 -1.22
CA THR A 362 0.39 -0.50 -2.48
C THR A 362 0.23 -1.35 -3.75
N LYS A 363 0.59 -2.64 -3.69
CA LYS A 363 0.44 -3.62 -4.78
C LYS A 363 -0.49 -4.77 -4.41
N CYS A 364 -1.25 -4.67 -3.32
CA CYS A 364 -2.07 -5.76 -2.79
C CYS A 364 -1.28 -7.01 -2.38
N GLN A 365 -0.01 -6.83 -2.04
CA GLN A 365 0.94 -7.90 -1.74
C GLN A 365 0.65 -8.63 -0.41
N PHE A 366 0.00 -7.95 0.54
CA PHE A 366 -0.27 -8.51 1.86
C PHE A 366 -1.69 -9.07 1.94
N SER A 367 -1.85 -10.17 2.68
CA SER A 367 -3.15 -10.79 2.93
C SER A 367 -3.42 -10.90 4.42
N THR A 368 -4.67 -10.69 4.82
CA THR A 368 -5.18 -10.98 6.17
C THR A 368 -5.81 -12.37 6.25
N ARG A 369 -5.86 -13.12 5.14
CA ARG A 369 -6.40 -14.49 5.11
C ARG A 369 -5.52 -15.41 5.95
N GLY A 370 -6.10 -16.01 7.00
CA GLY A 370 -5.42 -16.96 7.88
C GLY A 370 -4.85 -16.36 9.17
N PHE A 371 -4.96 -15.05 9.40
CA PHE A 371 -4.64 -14.48 10.70
C PHE A 371 -5.78 -14.74 11.71
N VAL A 372 -5.42 -15.27 12.87
CA VAL A 372 -6.28 -15.22 14.07
C VAL A 372 -6.41 -13.75 14.47
N LEU A 373 -7.65 -13.24 14.59
CA LEU A 373 -7.96 -11.85 14.97
C LEU A 373 -7.02 -11.35 16.07
N SER A 374 -6.13 -10.41 15.74
CA SER A 374 -5.22 -9.77 16.71
C SER A 374 -5.76 -8.39 17.09
N LEU A 375 -5.43 -7.94 18.30
CA LEU A 375 -5.83 -6.60 18.78
C LEU A 375 -5.31 -5.49 17.85
N ASP A 376 -4.10 -5.68 17.30
CA ASP A 376 -3.48 -4.76 16.36
C ASP A 376 -4.30 -4.61 15.08
N TYR A 377 -4.90 -5.69 14.58
CA TYR A 377 -5.72 -5.65 13.38
C TYR A 377 -7.09 -5.01 13.63
N ILE A 378 -7.71 -5.31 14.78
CA ILE A 378 -9.05 -4.81 15.13
C ILE A 378 -9.00 -3.32 15.46
N LEU A 379 -8.00 -2.86 16.22
CA LEU A 379 -7.94 -1.48 16.71
C LEU A 379 -6.90 -0.61 16.00
N GLY A 380 -5.86 -1.19 15.39
CA GLY A 380 -4.72 -0.43 14.87
C GLY A 380 -5.12 0.65 13.86
N TYR A 381 -5.98 0.30 12.89
CA TYR A 381 -6.47 1.24 11.87
C TYR A 381 -7.43 2.30 12.40
N HIS A 382 -7.98 2.12 13.60
CA HIS A 382 -8.84 3.12 14.24
C HIS A 382 -8.07 4.09 15.15
N ILE A 383 -6.75 3.91 15.37
CA ILE A 383 -5.98 4.83 16.20
C ILE A 383 -5.35 5.91 15.31
N LYS A 384 -5.68 7.18 15.57
CA LYS A 384 -5.16 8.30 14.78
C LYS A 384 -3.75 8.69 15.24
N PRO A 385 -2.77 8.82 14.33
CA PRO A 385 -1.43 9.24 14.68
C PRO A 385 -1.38 10.71 15.09
N ASN A 386 -0.47 11.07 15.99
CA ASN A 386 -0.20 12.45 16.41
C ASN A 386 -1.39 13.23 17.03
N ILE A 387 -2.45 12.53 17.46
CA ILE A 387 -3.61 13.13 18.15
C ILE A 387 -3.66 12.69 19.62
N LEU A 388 -3.91 13.63 20.53
CA LEU A 388 -4.12 13.38 21.96
C LEU A 388 -5.25 12.37 22.21
N PHE A 389 -5.07 11.48 23.20
CA PHE A 389 -6.01 10.39 23.51
C PHE A 389 -7.47 10.84 23.67
N HIS A 390 -7.72 12.01 24.24
CA HIS A 390 -9.09 12.54 24.43
C HIS A 390 -9.84 12.80 23.12
N ARG A 391 -9.13 13.08 22.02
CA ARG A 391 -9.68 13.33 20.68
C ARG A 391 -9.66 12.09 19.76
N GLN A 392 -9.28 10.93 20.29
CA GLN A 392 -9.34 9.66 19.57
C GLN A 392 -10.81 9.23 19.33
N PRO A 393 -11.08 8.38 18.31
CA PRO A 393 -12.44 8.03 17.92
C PRO A 393 -13.17 7.23 19.00
N PHE A 394 -14.51 7.21 18.87
CA PHE A 394 -15.41 6.61 19.84
C PHE A 394 -15.12 5.12 20.09
N VAL A 395 -14.72 4.38 19.04
CA VAL A 395 -14.35 2.97 19.12
C VAL A 395 -13.24 2.73 20.15
N ILE A 396 -12.16 3.52 20.10
CA ILE A 396 -11.02 3.40 21.03
C ILE A 396 -11.42 3.73 22.48
N LYS A 397 -12.32 4.71 22.66
CA LYS A 397 -12.85 5.08 23.97
C LYS A 397 -13.67 3.95 24.59
N ILE A 398 -14.56 3.32 23.81
CA ILE A 398 -15.30 2.14 24.27
C ILE A 398 -14.35 0.99 24.60
N SER A 399 -13.38 0.69 23.74
CA SER A 399 -12.44 -0.40 23.97
C SER A 399 -11.64 -0.19 25.27
N LEU A 400 -11.22 1.05 25.58
CA LEU A 400 -10.60 1.36 26.86
C LEU A 400 -11.53 1.03 28.03
N ILE A 401 -12.80 1.48 27.97
CA ILE A 401 -13.78 1.23 29.04
C ILE A 401 -13.96 -0.27 29.27
N ILE A 402 -14.10 -1.05 28.20
CA ILE A 402 -14.25 -2.51 28.27
C ILE A 402 -13.00 -3.16 28.89
N ILE A 403 -11.80 -2.78 28.45
CA ILE A 403 -10.54 -3.36 28.97
C ILE A 403 -10.33 -3.00 30.45
N VAL A 404 -10.62 -1.77 30.85
CA VAL A 404 -10.55 -1.36 32.27
C VAL A 404 -11.54 -2.14 33.12
N PHE A 405 -12.77 -2.33 32.64
CA PHE A 405 -13.77 -3.12 33.33
C PHE A 405 -13.35 -4.60 33.48
N MET A 406 -12.85 -5.21 32.40
CA MET A 406 -12.31 -6.58 32.43
C MET A 406 -11.11 -6.70 33.38
N PHE A 407 -10.24 -5.69 33.43
CA PHE A 407 -9.10 -5.66 34.34
C PHE A 407 -9.53 -5.66 35.80
N ILE A 408 -10.46 -4.77 36.19
CA ILE A 408 -10.94 -4.68 37.58
C ILE A 408 -11.59 -5.99 38.01
N LEU A 409 -12.55 -6.51 37.23
CA LEU A 409 -13.25 -7.75 37.58
C LEU A 409 -12.31 -8.95 37.61
N GLY A 410 -11.42 -9.07 36.64
CA GLY A 410 -10.51 -10.20 36.55
C GLY A 410 -9.39 -10.18 37.59
N MET A 411 -8.93 -9.00 38.01
CA MET A 411 -8.00 -8.87 39.15
C MET A 411 -8.66 -9.33 40.45
N ILE A 412 -9.89 -8.87 40.74
CA ILE A 412 -10.63 -9.28 41.94
C ILE A 412 -10.86 -10.79 41.94
N ASN A 413 -11.40 -11.33 40.83
CA ASN A 413 -11.69 -12.76 40.73
C ASN A 413 -10.43 -13.62 40.77
N GLY A 414 -9.35 -13.19 40.10
CA GLY A 414 -8.07 -13.91 40.07
C GLY A 414 -7.44 -13.98 41.46
N VAL A 415 -7.37 -12.86 42.19
CA VAL A 415 -6.78 -12.83 43.53
C VAL A 415 -7.61 -13.65 44.52
N LEU A 416 -8.94 -13.54 44.50
CA LEU A 416 -9.81 -14.34 45.35
C LEU A 416 -9.69 -15.84 45.07
N SER A 417 -9.66 -16.23 43.78
CA SER A 417 -9.49 -17.62 43.37
C SER A 417 -8.15 -18.19 43.82
N ILE A 418 -7.05 -17.45 43.64
CA ILE A 418 -5.71 -17.86 44.11
C ILE A 418 -5.71 -18.02 45.64
N ALA A 419 -6.30 -17.08 46.38
CA ALA A 419 -6.39 -17.16 47.84
C ALA A 419 -7.15 -18.40 48.33
N ILE A 420 -8.20 -18.82 47.62
CA ILE A 420 -8.99 -20.01 47.94
C ILE A 420 -8.20 -21.29 47.61
N PHE A 421 -7.63 -21.41 46.40
CA PHE A 421 -6.96 -22.63 45.96
C PHE A 421 -5.55 -22.83 46.56
N CYS A 422 -4.96 -21.80 47.18
CA CYS A 422 -3.73 -21.94 47.97
C CYS A 422 -3.96 -22.65 49.32
N LYS A 423 -5.19 -22.69 49.84
CA LYS A 423 -5.49 -23.36 51.11
C LYS A 423 -5.27 -24.87 51.01
N GLU A 424 -4.59 -25.42 52.02
CA GLU A 424 -4.15 -26.82 52.01
C GLU A 424 -5.32 -27.82 51.96
N ASN A 425 -6.43 -27.49 52.62
CA ASN A 425 -7.66 -28.30 52.63
C ASN A 425 -8.28 -28.47 51.25
N VAL A 426 -8.09 -27.51 50.34
CA VAL A 426 -8.66 -27.55 48.98
C VAL A 426 -7.69 -28.26 48.02
N ARG A 427 -6.39 -28.35 48.35
CA ARG A 427 -5.33 -28.88 47.50
C ARG A 427 -5.08 -30.39 47.67
N GLN A 428 -6.18 -31.14 47.78
CA GLN A 428 -6.16 -32.60 47.95
C GLN A 428 -6.18 -33.35 46.61
N THR A 429 -6.84 -32.80 45.58
CA THR A 429 -6.99 -33.41 44.25
C THR A 429 -6.19 -32.68 43.17
N GLY A 430 -5.90 -33.33 42.03
CA GLY A 430 -5.27 -32.70 40.87
C GLY A 430 -6.09 -31.54 40.31
N CYS A 431 -7.42 -31.63 40.42
CA CYS A 431 -8.36 -30.64 39.88
C CYS A 431 -8.12 -29.26 40.48
N SER A 432 -7.80 -29.21 41.78
CA SER A 432 -7.48 -27.97 42.50
C SER A 432 -6.19 -27.32 42.00
N LEU A 433 -5.20 -28.11 41.57
CA LEU A 433 -3.94 -27.61 41.00
C LEU A 433 -4.15 -27.03 39.61
N TYR A 434 -4.99 -27.65 38.77
CA TYR A 434 -5.34 -27.08 37.46
C TYR A 434 -6.08 -25.74 37.61
N LEU A 435 -7.00 -25.63 38.57
CA LEU A 435 -7.72 -24.38 38.85
C LEU A 435 -6.80 -23.29 39.42
N LEU A 436 -5.84 -23.65 40.27
CA LEU A 436 -4.80 -22.72 40.74
C LEU A 436 -3.93 -22.21 39.58
N ALA A 437 -3.47 -23.12 38.72
CA ALA A 437 -2.68 -22.77 37.53
C ALA A 437 -3.48 -21.88 36.56
N SER A 438 -4.74 -22.22 36.29
CA SER A 438 -5.68 -21.42 35.49
C SER A 438 -5.91 -20.02 36.10
N SER A 439 -6.04 -19.91 37.42
CA SER A 439 -6.23 -18.60 38.09
C SER A 439 -4.99 -17.71 37.97
N CYS A 440 -3.80 -18.27 38.17
CA CYS A 440 -2.53 -17.55 37.99
C CYS A 440 -2.34 -17.12 36.53
N ASN A 441 -2.63 -18.03 35.60
CA ASN A 441 -2.53 -17.80 34.16
C ASN A 441 -3.54 -16.74 33.67
N SER A 442 -4.76 -16.74 34.20
CA SER A 442 -5.79 -15.73 33.90
C SER A 442 -5.42 -14.35 34.41
N LEU A 443 -4.82 -14.24 35.61
CA LEU A 443 -4.31 -12.98 36.13
C LEU A 443 -3.20 -12.42 35.23
N LEU A 444 -2.26 -13.28 34.83
CA LEU A 444 -1.18 -12.90 33.91
C LEU A 444 -1.72 -12.47 32.53
N LEU A 445 -2.72 -13.19 32.00
CA LEU A 445 -3.36 -12.86 30.72
C LEU A 445 -3.90 -11.43 30.69
N ILE A 446 -4.63 -11.03 31.74
CA ILE A 446 -5.23 -9.70 31.82
C ILE A 446 -4.14 -8.62 31.95
N ILE A 447 -3.09 -8.87 32.74
CA ILE A 447 -1.96 -7.93 32.86
C ILE A 447 -1.29 -7.72 31.49
N VAL A 448 -1.00 -8.82 30.77
CA VAL A 448 -0.38 -8.75 29.43
C VAL A 448 -1.31 -8.06 28.43
N LEU A 449 -2.63 -8.25 28.51
CA LEU A 449 -3.61 -7.59 27.64
C LEU A 449 -3.60 -6.06 27.81
N VAL A 450 -3.54 -5.57 29.06
CA VAL A 450 -3.45 -4.13 29.34
C VAL A 450 -2.12 -3.55 28.86
N ILE A 451 -1.01 -4.26 29.08
CA ILE A 451 0.30 -3.87 28.55
C ILE A 451 0.27 -3.79 27.02
N LYS A 452 -0.29 -4.79 26.33
CA LYS A 452 -0.40 -4.81 24.87
C LYS A 452 -1.25 -3.63 24.35
N PHE A 453 -2.40 -3.36 24.98
CA PHE A 453 -3.28 -2.26 24.58
C PHE A 453 -2.60 -0.88 24.77
N SER A 454 -1.94 -0.67 25.90
CA SER A 454 -1.20 0.58 26.15
C SER A 454 -0.05 0.78 25.16
N GLN A 455 0.71 -0.27 24.84
CA GLN A 455 1.77 -0.22 23.82
C GLN A 455 1.22 0.05 22.42
N LEU A 456 0.07 -0.53 22.06
CA LEU A 456 -0.60 -0.27 20.79
C LEU A 456 -0.91 1.22 20.64
N ILE A 457 -1.51 1.85 21.66
CA ILE A 457 -1.79 3.31 21.64
C ILE A 457 -0.49 4.12 21.52
N LEU A 458 0.54 3.80 22.31
CA LEU A 458 1.81 4.53 22.30
C LEU A 458 2.57 4.42 20.97
N SER A 459 2.50 3.26 20.32
CA SER A 459 3.11 3.02 19.02
C SER A 459 2.41 3.80 17.91
N GLN A 460 1.07 3.75 17.88
CA GLN A 460 0.27 4.39 16.83
C GLN A 460 0.20 5.92 16.99
N THR A 461 0.35 6.45 18.21
CA THR A 461 0.46 7.90 18.45
C THR A 461 1.85 8.48 18.16
N ALA A 462 2.77 7.67 17.58
CA ALA A 462 4.13 8.04 17.21
C ALA A 462 5.02 8.54 18.38
N VAL A 463 4.64 8.25 19.63
CA VAL A 463 5.43 8.60 20.82
C VAL A 463 6.64 7.65 20.95
N LEU A 464 6.47 6.39 20.58
CA LEU A 464 7.51 5.36 20.59
C LEU A 464 7.94 5.03 19.16
N THR A 465 9.09 5.55 18.73
CA THR A 465 9.61 5.41 17.35
C THR A 465 10.68 4.33 17.18
N ASN A 466 11.14 3.71 18.27
CA ASN A 466 12.24 2.75 18.20
C ASN A 466 11.79 1.42 17.56
N ARG A 467 12.24 1.18 16.32
CA ARG A 467 11.81 0.04 15.49
C ARG A 467 12.16 -1.32 16.08
N THR A 468 13.34 -1.46 16.69
CA THR A 468 13.76 -2.74 17.28
C THR A 468 12.89 -3.09 18.49
N PHE A 469 12.60 -2.10 19.33
CA PHE A 469 11.70 -2.24 20.47
C PHE A 469 10.27 -2.61 20.02
N LEU A 470 9.71 -1.91 19.03
CA LEU A 470 8.38 -2.21 18.49
C LEU A 470 8.28 -3.63 17.91
N THR A 471 9.29 -4.05 17.16
CA THR A 471 9.32 -5.38 16.55
C THR A 471 9.38 -6.47 17.62
N LEU A 472 10.25 -6.32 18.62
CA LEU A 472 10.41 -7.30 19.70
C LEU A 472 9.12 -7.41 20.52
N ASN A 473 8.50 -6.29 20.89
CA ASN A 473 7.25 -6.28 21.64
C ASN A 473 6.08 -6.88 20.85
N CYS A 474 5.97 -6.56 19.55
CA CYS A 474 4.93 -7.08 18.67
C CYS A 474 4.97 -8.61 18.57
N ILE A 475 6.17 -9.17 18.42
CA ILE A 475 6.37 -10.62 18.35
C ILE A 475 6.11 -11.27 19.72
N LEU A 476 6.71 -10.74 20.78
CA LEU A 476 6.73 -11.37 22.09
C LEU A 476 5.37 -11.31 22.81
N LEU A 477 4.70 -10.16 22.85
CA LEU A 477 3.47 -10.00 23.63
C LEU A 477 2.31 -10.82 23.08
N ASP A 478 2.15 -10.87 21.75
CA ASP A 478 1.05 -11.63 21.16
C ASP A 478 1.31 -13.13 21.21
N MET A 479 2.56 -13.57 21.11
CA MET A 479 2.91 -14.97 21.38
C MET A 479 2.52 -15.34 22.81
N ILE A 480 2.88 -14.51 23.79
CA ILE A 480 2.51 -14.73 25.19
C ILE A 480 1.00 -14.75 25.36
N LEU A 481 0.26 -13.78 24.81
CA LEU A 481 -1.21 -13.75 24.88
C LEU A 481 -1.84 -15.04 24.31
N LYS A 482 -1.40 -15.49 23.12
CA LYS A 482 -1.91 -16.72 22.51
C LYS A 482 -1.62 -17.96 23.36
N VAL A 483 -0.40 -18.08 23.89
CA VAL A 483 -0.01 -19.21 24.75
C VAL A 483 -0.82 -19.21 26.05
N LEU A 484 -1.05 -18.05 26.67
CA LEU A 484 -1.83 -17.92 27.91
C LEU A 484 -3.32 -18.27 27.68
N VAL A 485 -3.92 -17.84 26.56
CA VAL A 485 -5.30 -18.21 26.24
C VAL A 485 -5.41 -19.72 26.01
N ALA A 486 -4.55 -20.28 25.16
CA ALA A 486 -4.57 -21.70 24.82
C ALA A 486 -4.30 -22.61 26.04
N SER A 487 -3.36 -22.23 26.92
CA SER A 487 -3.09 -23.00 28.15
C SER A 487 -4.30 -23.02 29.07
N ASN A 488 -5.06 -21.92 29.15
CA ASN A 488 -6.26 -21.85 29.97
C ASN A 488 -7.36 -22.80 29.47
N ASP A 489 -7.59 -22.85 28.16
CA ASP A 489 -8.54 -23.77 27.54
C ASP A 489 -8.18 -25.24 27.82
N TRP A 490 -6.88 -25.57 27.76
CA TRP A 490 -6.41 -26.91 28.12
C TRP A 490 -6.58 -27.21 29.60
N PHE A 491 -6.34 -26.27 30.51
CA PHE A 491 -6.59 -26.48 31.93
C PHE A 491 -8.07 -26.77 32.22
N TYR A 492 -9.01 -26.06 31.57
CA TYR A 492 -10.44 -26.34 31.73
C TYR A 492 -10.82 -27.74 31.20
N ARG A 493 -10.21 -28.18 30.09
CA ARG A 493 -10.39 -29.56 29.59
C ARG A 493 -9.81 -30.60 30.54
N CYS A 494 -8.62 -30.36 31.11
CA CYS A 494 -8.01 -31.24 32.11
C CYS A 494 -8.88 -31.36 33.37
N VAL A 495 -9.49 -30.25 33.82
CA VAL A 495 -10.46 -30.25 34.93
C VAL A 495 -11.67 -31.13 34.60
N ALA A 496 -12.25 -30.98 33.40
CA ALA A 496 -13.39 -31.79 32.97
C ALA A 496 -13.04 -33.29 32.90
N LEU A 497 -11.89 -33.64 32.33
CA LEU A 497 -11.40 -35.02 32.24
C LEU A 497 -11.17 -35.64 33.63
N GLU A 498 -10.55 -34.90 34.54
CA GLU A 498 -10.33 -35.40 35.90
C GLU A 498 -11.65 -35.60 36.64
N ARG A 499 -12.63 -34.70 36.46
CA ARG A 499 -13.98 -34.87 37.03
C ARG A 499 -14.66 -36.15 36.53
N VAL A 500 -14.59 -36.42 35.22
CA VAL A 500 -15.12 -37.68 34.66
C VAL A 500 -14.41 -38.89 35.25
N PHE A 501 -13.08 -38.85 35.36
CA PHE A 501 -12.30 -39.95 35.92
C PHE A 501 -12.58 -40.19 37.42
N THR A 502 -12.85 -39.13 38.18
CA THR A 502 -13.29 -39.26 39.59
C THR A 502 -14.64 -39.94 39.72
N VAL A 503 -15.60 -39.64 38.83
CA VAL A 503 -16.92 -40.28 38.82
C VAL A 503 -16.83 -41.76 38.45
N ILE A 504 -16.02 -42.11 37.46
CA ILE A 504 -15.85 -43.51 37.00
C ILE A 504 -15.20 -44.39 38.07
N ASN A 505 -14.14 -43.90 38.73
CA ASN A 505 -13.41 -44.71 39.71
C ASN A 505 -14.00 -44.69 41.12
N GLY A 506 -14.88 -43.74 41.42
CA GLY A 506 -15.54 -43.59 42.72
C GLY A 506 -14.58 -43.73 43.89
N ILE A 507 -14.78 -44.78 44.71
CA ILE A 507 -14.00 -45.05 45.94
C ILE A 507 -12.54 -45.45 45.65
N LYS A 508 -12.23 -45.96 44.45
CA LYS A 508 -10.86 -46.39 44.08
C LYS A 508 -9.97 -45.23 43.60
N PHE A 509 -10.44 -43.99 43.60
CA PHE A 509 -9.67 -42.85 43.11
C PHE A 509 -8.53 -42.45 44.07
N ASN A 510 -7.29 -42.54 43.58
CA ASN A 510 -6.10 -42.16 44.35
C ASN A 510 -5.76 -40.67 44.16
N GLN A 511 -6.05 -39.87 45.19
CA GLN A 511 -5.85 -38.42 45.20
C GLN A 511 -4.36 -38.01 45.13
N VAL A 512 -3.47 -38.75 45.82
CA VAL A 512 -2.03 -38.45 45.85
C VAL A 512 -1.39 -38.68 44.48
N LYS A 513 -1.77 -39.78 43.81
CA LYS A 513 -1.32 -40.07 42.44
C LYS A 513 -1.84 -39.02 41.45
N SER A 514 -3.10 -38.59 41.58
CA SER A 514 -3.66 -37.51 40.75
C SER A 514 -2.86 -36.21 40.88
N LYS A 515 -2.51 -35.83 42.11
CA LYS A 515 -1.73 -34.61 42.40
C LYS A 515 -0.34 -34.61 41.73
N GLN A 516 0.34 -35.76 41.72
CA GLN A 516 1.65 -35.90 41.07
C GLN A 516 1.52 -35.82 39.54
N ILE A 517 0.52 -36.49 38.97
CA ILE A 517 0.25 -36.46 37.52
C ILE A 517 -0.12 -35.04 37.08
N ALA A 518 -0.93 -34.32 37.85
CA ALA A 518 -1.35 -32.97 37.52
C ALA A 518 -0.18 -31.97 37.39
N LYS A 519 0.85 -32.09 38.23
CA LYS A 519 2.06 -31.24 38.12
C LYS A 519 2.78 -31.43 36.77
N TRP A 520 2.90 -32.68 36.33
CA TRP A 520 3.51 -33.00 35.03
C TRP A 520 2.65 -32.55 33.87
N ILE A 521 1.33 -32.76 33.94
CA ILE A 521 0.40 -32.32 32.90
C ILE A 521 0.41 -30.81 32.74
N ILE A 522 0.46 -30.03 33.82
CA ILE A 522 0.55 -28.56 33.74
C ILE A 522 1.79 -28.12 32.94
N LEU A 523 2.95 -28.71 33.24
CA LEU A 523 4.20 -28.44 32.51
C LEU A 523 4.09 -28.84 31.03
N CYS A 524 3.54 -30.03 30.75
CA CYS A 524 3.34 -30.52 29.40
C CYS A 524 2.39 -29.63 28.59
N VAL A 525 1.31 -29.14 29.19
CA VAL A 525 0.35 -28.24 28.53
C VAL A 525 1.05 -26.97 28.06
N PHE A 526 1.83 -26.30 28.92
CA PHE A 526 2.58 -25.11 28.50
C PHE A 526 3.60 -25.41 27.41
N LEU A 527 4.31 -26.53 27.51
CA LEU A 527 5.34 -26.89 26.54
C LEU A 527 4.72 -27.19 25.16
N LEU A 528 3.61 -27.92 25.12
CA LEU A 528 2.88 -28.22 23.88
C LEU A 528 2.27 -26.98 23.26
N THR A 529 1.67 -26.08 24.05
CA THR A 529 1.07 -24.84 23.50
C THR A 529 2.12 -23.90 22.91
N ILE A 530 3.31 -23.81 23.52
CA ILE A 530 4.44 -23.04 22.95
C ILE A 530 4.86 -23.63 21.60
N ILE A 531 5.03 -24.95 21.51
CA ILE A 531 5.43 -25.62 20.25
C ILE A 531 4.39 -25.37 19.15
N THR A 532 3.10 -25.46 19.45
CA THR A 532 2.05 -25.24 18.44
C THR A 532 2.04 -23.81 17.88
N HIS A 533 2.42 -22.82 18.68
CA HIS A 533 2.39 -21.40 18.30
C HIS A 533 3.74 -20.85 17.82
N ILE A 534 4.80 -21.67 17.74
CA ILE A 534 6.15 -21.21 17.37
C ILE A 534 6.26 -20.72 15.92
N HIS A 535 5.35 -21.14 15.04
CA HIS A 535 5.35 -20.71 13.63
C HIS A 535 5.02 -19.22 13.46
N ASP A 536 4.16 -18.68 14.33
CA ASP A 536 3.69 -17.30 14.28
C ASP A 536 4.84 -16.27 14.46
N PRO A 537 5.70 -16.33 15.50
CA PRO A 537 6.81 -15.39 15.65
C PRO A 537 7.87 -15.48 14.54
N ILE A 538 8.00 -16.62 13.86
CA ILE A 538 8.97 -16.82 12.77
C ILE A 538 8.53 -16.05 11.51
N HIS A 539 7.23 -16.05 11.21
CA HIS A 539 6.68 -15.42 10.01
C HIS A 539 6.18 -14.00 10.24
N ARG A 540 6.11 -13.54 11.49
CA ARG A 540 5.60 -12.22 11.80
C ARG A 540 6.61 -11.13 11.51
N GLN A 541 6.18 -10.13 10.74
CA GLN A 541 6.99 -8.99 10.35
C GLN A 541 6.26 -7.68 10.61
N LEU A 542 7.00 -6.64 10.98
CA LEU A 542 6.49 -5.29 11.12
C LEU A 542 6.51 -4.61 9.75
N ILE A 543 5.34 -4.19 9.26
CA ILE A 543 5.17 -3.54 7.97
C ILE A 543 5.10 -2.03 8.21
N ASN A 544 5.86 -1.27 7.42
CA ASN A 544 5.70 0.18 7.33
C ASN A 544 4.79 0.45 6.12
N ASP A 545 3.58 0.92 6.37
CA ASP A 545 2.79 1.54 5.30
C ASP A 545 3.38 2.94 5.12
N SER A 546 4.19 3.13 4.07
CA SER A 546 4.58 4.47 3.66
C SER A 546 3.39 5.05 2.89
N ASP A 547 2.82 6.15 3.37
CA ASP A 547 1.73 6.94 2.75
C ASP A 547 2.07 7.50 1.34
N GLY A 548 3.04 6.92 0.63
CA GLY A 548 3.20 7.07 -0.80
C GLY A 548 2.10 6.31 -1.53
N ASP A 549 0.85 6.75 -1.36
CA ASP A 549 -0.38 6.21 -1.98
C ASP A 549 -0.36 6.31 -3.53
N GLU A 550 0.73 6.76 -4.12
CA GLU A 550 0.88 7.02 -5.55
C GLU A 550 2.25 6.52 -6.01
N GLN A 551 2.30 5.35 -6.66
CA GLN A 551 3.45 5.01 -7.48
C GLN A 551 3.38 5.88 -8.74
N ARG A 552 4.19 6.94 -8.77
CA ARG A 552 4.48 7.67 -10.00
C ARG A 552 5.29 6.73 -10.91
N LEU A 553 4.76 6.48 -12.10
CA LEU A 553 5.35 5.62 -13.13
C LEU A 553 6.65 6.23 -13.69
#